data_AF-A0A2C7AGC5-F1
#
_entry.id   AF-A0A2C7AGC5-F1
#
_cell.length_a   1.000
_cell.length_b   1.000
_cell.length_c   1.000
_cell.angle_alpha   90.00
_cell.angle_beta   90.00
_cell.angle_gamma   90.00
#
_symmetry.space_group_name_H-M   'P 1'
#
loop_
_entity.id
_entity.type
_entity.pdbx_description
1 polymer ?
#
loop_
_entity_poly.entity_id
_entity_poly.type
_entity_poly.pdbx_seq_one_letter_code
_entity_poly.pdbx_strand_id
1 'polypeptide(L)'
;MARDGGIAPGRAFLEGRAAEAEAFRAAVSRLRQARSGGSGRRAAAVRVTRRLWQAVLLAVSSPGCPLPEALRDGFGLLGSAVLRELEREQPDLDFLIMVNEQVMAGLATYH
;
A
#
# COMPACT_ATOMS: atom_id res chain seq x y z
N MET A 1 23.76 -10.99 -37.51
CA MET A 1 24.18 -10.79 -36.11
C MET A 1 24.23 -9.28 -35.90
N ALA A 2 23.45 -8.64 -35.03
CA ALA A 2 23.27 -8.91 -33.61
C ALA A 2 21.78 -8.86 -33.20
N ARG A 3 21.44 -9.59 -32.14
CA ARG A 3 20.11 -9.66 -31.53
C ARG A 3 19.84 -8.35 -30.79
N ASP A 4 18.76 -7.68 -31.15
CA ASP A 4 18.22 -6.56 -30.39
C ASP A 4 17.68 -7.11 -29.06
N GLY A 5 18.47 -6.94 -28.00
CA GLY A 5 18.18 -7.41 -26.65
C GLY A 5 17.19 -6.48 -25.97
N GLY A 6 15.94 -6.50 -26.42
CA GLY A 6 14.85 -5.83 -25.73
C GLY A 6 14.67 -6.42 -24.32
N ILE A 7 15.20 -5.75 -23.30
CA ILE A 7 14.83 -6.02 -21.91
C ILE A 7 13.33 -5.79 -21.81
N ALA A 8 12.55 -6.86 -21.67
CA ALA A 8 11.09 -6.78 -21.69
C ALA A 8 10.58 -5.90 -20.52
N PRO A 9 10.07 -4.67 -20.79
CA PRO A 9 9.62 -3.77 -19.73
C PRO A 9 8.43 -4.34 -18.93
N GLY A 10 7.71 -5.32 -19.51
CA GLY A 10 6.59 -5.99 -18.86
C GLY A 10 6.94 -6.79 -17.61
N ARG A 11 8.14 -7.40 -17.53
CA ARG A 11 8.49 -8.26 -16.39
C ARG A 11 8.79 -7.47 -15.13
N ALA A 12 9.61 -6.42 -15.24
CA ALA A 12 9.92 -5.54 -14.11
C ALA A 12 8.69 -4.80 -13.58
N PHE A 13 7.78 -4.42 -14.48
CA PHE A 13 6.48 -3.84 -14.11
C PHE A 13 5.63 -4.82 -13.29
N LEU A 14 5.47 -6.08 -13.76
CA LEU A 14 4.71 -7.11 -13.06
C LEU A 14 5.35 -7.48 -11.71
N GLU A 15 6.69 -7.54 -11.63
CA GLU A 15 7.43 -7.77 -10.38
C GLU A 15 7.22 -6.62 -9.38
N GLY A 16 7.18 -5.37 -9.86
CA GLY A 16 6.83 -4.20 -9.04
C GLY A 16 5.41 -4.27 -8.48
N ARG A 17 4.42 -4.63 -9.32
CA ARG A 17 3.02 -4.78 -8.89
C ARG A 17 2.82 -5.93 -7.91
N ALA A 18 3.50 -7.05 -8.11
CA ALA A 18 3.49 -8.17 -7.17
C ALA A 18 4.11 -7.77 -5.82
N ALA A 19 5.19 -6.99 -5.83
CA ALA A 19 5.82 -6.47 -4.62
C ALA A 19 4.91 -5.47 -3.87
N GLU A 20 4.21 -4.58 -4.59
CA GLU A 20 3.18 -3.70 -4.03
C GLU A 20 2.09 -4.50 -3.32
N ALA A 21 1.52 -5.51 -4.01
CA ALA A 21 0.46 -6.34 -3.44
C ALA A 21 0.93 -7.14 -2.21
N GLU A 22 2.16 -7.65 -2.21
CA GLU A 22 2.76 -8.30 -1.04
C GLU A 22 2.93 -7.32 0.13
N ALA A 23 3.34 -6.08 -0.12
CA ALA A 23 3.47 -5.08 0.95
C ALA A 23 2.13 -4.81 1.65
N PHE A 24 1.04 -4.68 0.88
CA PHE A 24 -0.32 -4.54 1.45
C PHE A 24 -0.76 -5.81 2.19
N ARG A 25 -0.56 -7.00 1.61
CA ARG A 25 -0.85 -8.29 2.25
C ARG A 25 -0.14 -8.43 3.60
N ALA A 26 1.14 -8.06 3.64
CA ALA A 26 1.97 -8.10 4.82
C ALA A 26 1.52 -7.09 5.89
N ALA A 27 0.98 -5.93 5.50
CA ALA A 27 0.37 -4.97 6.42
C ALA A 27 -0.96 -5.51 7.00
N VAL A 28 -1.85 -6.05 6.16
CA VAL A 28 -3.12 -6.68 6.59
C VAL A 28 -2.87 -7.81 7.60
N SER A 29 -1.91 -8.69 7.31
CA SER A 29 -1.55 -9.79 8.23
C SER A 29 -1.12 -9.26 9.62
N ARG A 30 -0.31 -8.20 9.66
CA ARG A 30 0.13 -7.59 10.93
C ARG A 30 -1.00 -6.90 11.67
N LEU A 31 -1.90 -6.23 10.97
CA LEU A 31 -3.09 -5.60 11.58
C LEU A 31 -4.03 -6.65 12.18
N ARG A 32 -4.26 -7.77 11.48
CA ARG A 32 -5.03 -8.91 12.02
C ARG A 32 -4.39 -9.53 13.25
N GLN A 33 -3.06 -9.72 13.24
CA GLN A 33 -2.32 -10.18 14.43
C GLN A 33 -2.34 -9.18 15.59
N ALA A 34 -2.46 -7.88 15.30
CA ALA A 34 -2.60 -6.85 16.31
C ALA A 34 -3.99 -6.85 16.97
N ARG A 35 -5.06 -7.29 16.29
CA ARG A 35 -6.40 -7.43 16.88
C ARG A 35 -6.44 -8.42 18.05
N SER A 36 -5.74 -9.54 17.92
CA SER A 36 -5.63 -10.57 18.96
C SER A 36 -4.35 -10.45 19.81
N GLY A 37 -3.60 -9.38 19.63
CA GLY A 37 -2.28 -9.17 20.24
C GLY A 37 -2.28 -8.14 21.36
N GLY A 38 -1.17 -8.08 22.10
CA GLY A 38 -0.91 -7.02 23.09
C GLY A 38 -0.45 -5.70 22.45
N SER A 39 -0.29 -4.67 23.29
CA SER A 39 0.09 -3.31 22.90
C SER A 39 1.33 -3.23 22.00
N GLY A 40 2.34 -4.08 22.22
CA GLY A 40 3.55 -4.15 21.40
C GLY A 40 3.28 -4.54 19.93
N ARG A 41 2.40 -5.53 19.69
CA ARG A 41 2.02 -5.94 18.32
C ARG A 41 1.23 -4.84 17.62
N ARG A 42 0.34 -4.16 18.36
CA ARG A 42 -0.40 -3.01 17.86
C ARG A 42 0.52 -1.88 17.44
N ALA A 43 1.49 -1.50 18.28
CA ALA A 43 2.46 -0.47 17.96
C ALA A 43 3.32 -0.82 16.72
N ALA A 44 3.72 -2.09 16.58
CA ALA A 44 4.44 -2.56 15.41
C ALA A 44 3.60 -2.48 14.13
N ALA A 45 2.35 -2.95 14.16
CA ALA A 45 1.43 -2.89 13.02
C ALA A 45 1.14 -1.45 12.59
N VAL A 46 0.94 -0.53 13.54
CA VAL A 46 0.74 0.90 13.28
C VAL A 46 1.97 1.51 12.59
N ARG A 47 3.18 1.23 13.07
CA ARG A 47 4.42 1.76 12.45
C ARG A 47 4.61 1.25 11.03
N VAL A 48 4.37 -0.03 10.78
CA VAL A 48 4.50 -0.61 9.44
C VAL A 48 3.47 -0.02 8.49
N THR A 49 2.21 0.05 8.91
CA THR A 49 1.12 0.61 8.10
C THR A 49 1.37 2.09 7.79
N ARG A 50 1.85 2.88 8.77
CA ARG A 50 2.23 4.28 8.56
C ARG A 50 3.29 4.44 7.47
N ARG A 51 4.37 3.65 7.54
CA ARG A 51 5.46 3.70 6.55
C ARG A 51 4.98 3.33 5.16
N LEU A 52 4.13 2.31 5.05
CA LEU A 52 3.52 1.91 3.77
C LEU A 52 2.73 3.07 3.16
N TRP A 53 1.84 3.69 3.92
CA TRP A 53 1.00 4.78 3.42
C TRP A 53 1.76 6.07 3.13
N GLN A 54 2.83 6.35 3.89
CA GLN A 54 3.77 7.43 3.53
C GLN A 54 4.45 7.16 2.18
N ALA A 55 4.88 5.92 1.92
CA ALA A 55 5.47 5.54 0.64
C ALA A 55 4.46 5.63 -0.51
N VAL A 56 3.20 5.24 -0.28
CA VAL A 56 2.10 5.41 -1.26
C VAL A 56 1.92 6.89 -1.61
N LEU A 57 1.81 7.76 -0.60
CA LEU A 57 1.64 9.20 -0.83
C LEU A 57 2.82 9.82 -1.59
N LEU A 58 4.05 9.42 -1.26
CA LEU A 58 5.25 9.86 -2.00
C LEU A 58 5.21 9.38 -3.47
N ALA A 59 4.80 8.14 -3.70
CA ALA A 59 4.72 7.56 -5.04
C ALA A 59 3.64 8.27 -5.89
N VAL A 60 2.44 8.50 -5.34
CA VAL A 60 1.36 9.16 -6.10
C VAL A 60 1.60 10.66 -6.31
N SER A 61 2.39 11.30 -5.45
CA SER A 61 2.77 12.72 -5.61
C SER A 61 3.93 12.93 -6.58
N SER A 62 4.58 11.86 -7.04
CA SER A 62 5.69 11.96 -7.99
C SER A 62 5.19 12.51 -9.34
N PRO A 63 5.90 13.46 -9.97
CA PRO A 63 5.59 13.92 -11.32
C PRO A 63 5.57 12.79 -12.36
N GLY A 64 6.32 11.71 -12.12
CA GLY A 64 6.36 10.53 -12.97
C GLY A 64 5.31 9.46 -12.64
N CYS A 65 4.36 9.73 -11.73
CA CYS A 65 3.32 8.77 -11.38
C CYS A 65 2.42 8.49 -12.61
N PRO A 66 2.27 7.23 -13.05
CA PRO A 66 1.49 6.90 -14.24
C PRO A 66 -0.03 6.88 -14.01
N LEU A 67 -0.48 7.10 -12.76
CA LEU A 67 -1.91 7.12 -12.44
C LEU A 67 -2.59 8.40 -12.96
N PRO A 68 -3.84 8.31 -13.46
CA PRO A 68 -4.68 9.47 -13.74
C PRO A 68 -4.76 10.42 -12.54
N GLU A 69 -4.84 11.72 -12.79
CA GLU A 69 -4.92 12.76 -11.75
C GLU A 69 -6.01 12.50 -10.72
N ALA A 70 -7.23 12.19 -11.17
CA ALA A 70 -8.33 11.87 -10.26
C ALA A 70 -8.02 10.66 -9.33
N LEU A 71 -7.27 9.66 -9.80
CA LEU A 71 -6.85 8.55 -8.94
C LEU A 71 -5.74 8.97 -7.97
N ARG A 72 -4.80 9.82 -8.40
CA ARG A 72 -3.77 10.38 -7.51
C ARG A 72 -4.40 11.18 -6.38
N ASP A 73 -5.38 12.04 -6.68
CA ASP A 73 -6.13 12.82 -5.68
C ASP A 73 -6.91 11.92 -4.73
N GLY A 74 -7.56 10.87 -5.26
CA GLY A 74 -8.25 9.86 -4.46
C GLY A 74 -7.31 9.16 -3.47
N PHE A 75 -6.11 8.76 -3.92
CA PHE A 75 -5.08 8.20 -3.04
C PHE A 75 -4.53 9.21 -2.05
N GLY A 76 -4.43 10.49 -2.43
CA GLY A 76 -4.06 11.59 -1.53
C GLY A 76 -5.04 11.73 -0.36
N LEU A 77 -6.34 11.78 -0.65
CA LEU A 77 -7.41 11.82 0.34
C LEU A 77 -7.42 10.57 1.23
N LEU A 78 -7.38 9.39 0.62
CA LEU A 78 -7.41 8.11 1.33
C LEU A 78 -6.18 7.94 2.24
N GLY A 79 -4.99 8.23 1.72
CA GLY A 79 -3.75 8.14 2.49
C GLY A 79 -3.73 9.11 3.66
N SER A 80 -4.26 10.32 3.48
CA SER A 80 -4.40 11.29 4.58
C SER A 80 -5.35 10.78 5.67
N ALA A 81 -6.48 10.18 5.28
CA ALA A 81 -7.42 9.58 6.23
C ALA A 81 -6.79 8.42 7.01
N VAL A 82 -6.05 7.53 6.33
CA VAL A 82 -5.33 6.42 6.99
C VAL A 82 -4.28 6.92 7.97
N LEU A 83 -3.45 7.90 7.58
CA LEU A 83 -2.43 8.46 8.47
C LEU A 83 -3.03 9.09 9.72
N ARG A 84 -4.14 9.83 9.57
CA ARG A 84 -4.88 10.42 10.69
C ARG A 84 -5.45 9.35 11.62
N GLU A 85 -5.99 8.25 11.08
CA GLU A 85 -6.48 7.14 11.90
C GLU A 85 -5.35 6.49 12.71
N LEU A 86 -4.18 6.32 12.11
CA LEU A 86 -2.99 5.75 12.76
C LEU A 86 -2.41 6.63 13.89
N GLU A 87 -2.75 7.91 13.94
CA GLU A 87 -2.32 8.86 14.97
C GLU A 87 -3.20 8.83 16.23
N ARG A 88 -4.37 8.18 16.16
CA ARG A 88 -5.27 8.07 17.31
C ARG A 88 -4.66 7.19 18.40
N GLU A 89 -5.00 7.46 19.66
CA GLU A 89 -4.58 6.64 20.80
C GLU A 89 -5.04 5.18 20.65
N GLN A 90 -6.25 5.01 20.12
CA GLN A 90 -6.84 3.72 19.79
C GLN A 90 -7.28 3.72 18.32
N PRO A 91 -6.38 3.37 17.38
CA PRO A 91 -6.72 3.31 15.95
C PRO A 91 -7.73 2.20 15.65
N ASP A 92 -8.69 2.46 14.79
CA ASP A 92 -9.62 1.47 14.25
C ASP A 92 -8.89 0.51 13.32
N LEU A 93 -8.59 -0.69 13.83
CA LEU A 93 -7.88 -1.71 13.08
C LEU A 93 -8.75 -2.31 11.97
N ASP A 94 -10.08 -2.31 12.12
CA ASP A 94 -10.98 -2.89 11.13
C ASP A 94 -11.11 -1.99 9.92
N PHE A 95 -11.22 -0.67 10.13
CA PHE A 95 -11.08 0.32 9.07
C PHE A 95 -9.74 0.16 8.33
N LEU A 96 -8.62 0.09 9.06
CA LEU A 96 -7.30 -0.03 8.45
C LEU A 96 -7.18 -1.33 7.64
N ILE A 97 -7.68 -2.45 8.15
CA ILE A 97 -7.68 -3.73 7.41
C ILE A 97 -8.50 -3.59 6.13
N MET A 98 -9.74 -3.09 6.23
CA MET A 98 -10.64 -2.92 5.08
C MET A 98 -10.01 -2.08 3.97
N VAL A 99 -9.42 -0.93 4.31
CA VAL A 99 -8.81 -0.04 3.32
C VAL A 99 -7.62 -0.73 2.61
N ASN A 100 -6.75 -1.40 3.36
CA ASN A 100 -5.60 -2.09 2.75
C ASN A 100 -6.05 -3.28 1.89
N GLU A 101 -7.12 -3.98 2.26
CA GLU A 101 -7.73 -5.05 1.45
C GLU A 101 -8.34 -4.53 0.14
N GLN A 102 -9.02 -3.38 0.18
CA GLN A 102 -9.57 -2.76 -1.03
C GLN A 102 -8.48 -2.34 -2.01
N VAL A 103 -7.39 -1.74 -1.52
CA VAL A 103 -6.24 -1.39 -2.38
C VAL A 103 -5.61 -2.67 -2.97
N MET A 104 -5.37 -3.70 -2.14
CA MET A 104 -4.83 -4.98 -2.59
C MET A 104 -5.71 -5.64 -3.66
N ALA A 105 -7.04 -5.61 -3.51
CA ALA A 105 -7.98 -6.13 -4.50
C ALA A 105 -7.91 -5.35 -5.83
N GLY A 106 -7.78 -4.02 -5.76
CA GLY A 106 -7.56 -3.18 -6.93
C GLY A 106 -6.26 -3.51 -7.66
N LEU A 107 -5.17 -3.79 -6.93
CA LEU A 107 -3.89 -4.21 -7.52
C LEU A 107 -4.01 -5.56 -8.26
N ALA A 108 -4.78 -6.50 -7.71
CA ALA A 108 -4.97 -7.83 -8.29
C ALA A 108 -5.89 -7.84 -9.54
N THR A 109 -6.75 -6.85 -9.70
CA THR A 109 -7.73 -6.77 -10.80
C THR A 109 -7.12 -6.22 -12.10
N TYR A 110 -5.97 -5.53 -12.03
CA TYR A 110 -5.25 -5.00 -13.20
C TYR A 110 -4.24 -6.02 -13.80
N HIS A 111 -4.60 -7.30 -13.82
CA HIS A 111 -3.91 -8.39 -14.54
C HIS A 111 -4.75 -8.84 -15.73
#